data_AF-A0A1Y3REE6-F1
#
_entry.id   AF-A0A1Y3REE6-F1
#
_cell.length_a   1.000
_cell.length_b   1.000
_cell.length_c   1.000
_cell.angle_alpha   90.00
_cell.angle_beta   90.00
_cell.angle_gamma   90.00
#
_symmetry.space_group_name_H-M   'P 1'
#
loop_
_entity.id
_entity.type
_entity.pdbx_description
1 polymer ?
#
loop_
_entity_poly.entity_id
_entity_poly.type
_entity_poly.pdbx_seq_one_letter_code
_entity_poly.pdbx_strand_id
1 'polypeptide(L)'
;MRNDERLRTIYEVMAPYIVRNEHNWRDYLAFASQFHKHSFDNILLVYAQDEDVSILATRKQWAAIGRNLIPRAKGVAVCVYRNAKLTLDYLFDVSQTTGKEIHPTDWQLSDEMKKALTERLSYAHGFPKQDFSQALYAMASESVAENYNHFLQELKQETNPC
;
A
#
# COMPACT_ATOMS: atom_id res chain seq x y z
N MET A 1 -10.67 -15.43 28.73
CA MET A 1 -10.80 -14.04 28.27
C MET A 1 -11.41 -14.09 26.89
N ARG A 2 -12.47 -13.32 26.62
CA ARG A 2 -13.08 -13.29 25.29
C ARG A 2 -12.19 -12.49 24.33
N ASN A 3 -12.25 -12.77 23.03
CA ASN A 3 -11.34 -12.14 22.05
C ASN A 3 -11.56 -10.63 21.93
N ASP A 4 -12.78 -10.15 22.12
CA ASP A 4 -13.15 -8.73 22.21
C ASP A 4 -12.52 -8.03 23.42
N GLU A 5 -12.49 -8.70 24.59
CA GLU A 5 -11.81 -8.16 25.78
C GLU A 5 -10.29 -8.04 25.58
N ARG A 6 -9.69 -9.02 24.90
CA ARG A 6 -8.27 -8.99 24.57
C ARG A 6 -7.94 -7.85 23.62
N LEU A 7 -8.74 -7.62 22.58
CA LEU A 7 -8.55 -6.50 21.66
C LEU A 7 -8.78 -5.14 22.32
N ARG A 8 -9.78 -5.02 23.19
CA ARG A 8 -9.99 -3.79 23.97
C ARG A 8 -8.77 -3.48 24.83
N THR A 9 -8.24 -4.49 25.52
CA THR A 9 -7.03 -4.34 26.34
C THR A 9 -5.83 -3.90 25.49
N ILE A 10 -5.66 -4.50 24.31
CA ILE A 10 -4.63 -4.10 23.35
C ILE A 10 -4.78 -2.61 22.99
N TYR A 11 -5.99 -2.17 22.66
CA TYR A 11 -6.24 -0.79 22.27
C TYR A 11 -5.95 0.20 23.41
N GLU A 12 -6.48 -0.08 24.61
CA GLU A 12 -6.33 0.75 25.80
C GLU A 12 -4.86 0.89 26.23
N VAL A 13 -4.03 -0.12 25.97
CA VAL A 13 -2.59 -0.10 26.28
C VAL A 13 -1.77 0.52 25.16
N MET A 14 -2.06 0.17 23.90
CA MET A 14 -1.22 0.56 22.77
C MET A 14 -1.44 1.99 22.31
N ALA A 15 -2.67 2.50 22.34
CA ALA A 15 -2.91 3.89 21.92
C ALA A 15 -2.11 4.89 22.78
N PRO A 16 -2.10 4.82 24.13
CA PRO A 16 -1.23 5.66 24.95
C PRO A 16 0.26 5.39 24.74
N TYR A 17 0.64 4.14 24.48
CA TYR A 17 2.04 3.75 24.26
C TYR A 17 2.64 4.40 23.01
N ILE A 18 1.92 4.36 21.88
CA ILE A 18 2.44 4.90 20.60
C ILE A 18 2.56 6.42 20.61
N VAL A 19 1.74 7.13 21.39
CA VAL A 19 1.81 8.59 21.52
C VAL A 19 2.67 9.07 22.69
N ARG A 20 3.30 8.15 23.43
CA ARG A 20 4.04 8.47 24.67
C ARG A 20 5.28 9.34 24.41
N ASN A 21 5.93 9.16 23.28
CA ASN A 21 7.12 9.92 22.88
C ASN A 21 7.27 9.93 21.34
N GLU A 22 8.14 10.81 20.84
CA GLU A 22 8.40 10.98 19.40
C GLU A 22 8.85 9.69 18.72
N HIS A 23 9.72 8.91 19.38
CA HIS A 23 10.27 7.69 18.80
C HIS A 23 9.19 6.63 18.57
N ASN A 24 8.38 6.33 19.59
CA ASN A 24 7.27 5.39 19.49
C ASN A 24 6.27 5.81 18.40
N TRP A 25 6.02 7.12 18.29
CA TRP A 25 5.10 7.65 17.29
C TRP A 25 5.67 7.48 15.88
N ARG A 26 6.95 7.78 15.69
CA ARG A 26 7.64 7.61 14.40
C ARG A 26 7.70 6.15 13.98
N ASP A 27 7.98 5.24 14.91
CA ASP A 27 8.05 3.80 14.63
C ASP A 27 6.68 3.25 14.22
N TYR A 28 5.62 3.65 14.95
CA TYR A 28 4.25 3.33 14.58
C TYR A 28 3.87 3.89 13.20
N LEU A 29 4.23 5.15 12.90
CA LEU A 29 3.96 5.75 11.59
C LEU A 29 4.71 5.04 10.46
N ALA A 30 5.97 4.66 10.68
CA ALA A 30 6.76 3.90 9.72
C ALA A 30 6.10 2.55 9.42
N PHE A 31 5.64 1.85 10.46
CA PHE A 31 4.86 0.61 10.33
C PHE A 31 3.54 0.85 9.60
N ALA A 32 2.74 1.81 10.05
CA ALA A 32 1.41 2.10 9.52
C ALA A 32 1.43 2.49 8.05
N SER A 33 2.51 3.15 7.59
CA SER A 33 2.66 3.56 6.19
C SER A 33 2.61 2.39 5.20
N GLN A 34 2.97 1.18 5.64
CA GLN A 34 2.95 -0.03 4.81
C GLN A 34 1.52 -0.55 4.57
N PHE A 35 0.56 -0.19 5.44
CA PHE A 35 -0.80 -0.75 5.46
C PHE A 35 -1.89 0.28 5.11
N HIS A 36 -1.64 1.15 4.14
CA HIS A 36 -2.50 2.29 3.77
C HIS A 36 -3.99 1.99 3.45
N LYS A 37 -4.36 0.72 3.19
CA LYS A 37 -5.74 0.30 2.94
C LYS A 37 -6.52 -0.06 4.20
N HIS A 38 -5.86 -0.12 5.36
CA HIS A 38 -6.47 -0.46 6.64
C HIS A 38 -6.75 0.81 7.46
N SER A 39 -7.80 0.77 8.28
CA SER A 39 -8.08 1.86 9.24
C SER A 39 -7.00 1.93 10.32
N PHE A 40 -6.82 3.11 10.90
CA PHE A 40 -5.93 3.33 12.03
C PHE A 40 -6.12 2.28 13.14
N ASP A 41 -7.37 2.05 13.55
CA ASP A 41 -7.67 1.09 14.63
C ASP A 41 -7.18 -0.33 14.28
N ASN A 42 -7.37 -0.77 13.05
CA ASN A 42 -6.92 -2.10 12.63
C ASN A 42 -5.41 -2.20 12.56
N ILE A 43 -4.74 -1.15 12.04
CA ILE A 43 -3.28 -1.10 12.02
C ILE A 43 -2.71 -1.11 13.44
N LEU A 44 -3.33 -0.39 14.38
CA LEU A 44 -2.94 -0.41 15.79
C LEU A 44 -3.09 -1.81 16.40
N LEU A 45 -4.18 -2.51 16.09
CA LEU A 45 -4.37 -3.90 16.53
C LEU A 45 -3.33 -4.84 15.93
N VAL A 46 -2.95 -4.65 14.66
CA VAL A 46 -1.87 -5.43 14.03
C VAL A 46 -0.55 -5.18 14.73
N TYR A 47 -0.15 -3.90 14.83
CA TYR A 47 1.11 -3.47 15.46
C TYR A 47 1.28 -4.05 16.87
N ALA A 48 0.20 -4.12 17.64
CA ALA A 48 0.19 -4.67 18.99
C ALA A 48 0.38 -6.20 19.07
N GLN A 49 0.07 -6.91 17.99
CA GLN A 49 0.08 -8.38 17.96
C GLN A 49 1.33 -8.93 17.28
N ASP A 50 1.81 -8.25 16.24
CA ASP A 50 2.94 -8.64 15.41
C ASP A 50 3.45 -7.43 14.60
N GLU A 51 4.62 -6.91 14.96
CA GLU A 51 5.23 -5.74 14.31
C GLU A 51 6.08 -6.11 13.09
N ASP A 52 6.38 -7.39 12.89
CA ASP A 52 7.26 -7.91 11.83
C ASP A 52 6.49 -8.36 10.57
N VAL A 53 5.18 -8.12 10.54
CA VAL A 53 4.33 -8.45 9.38
C VAL A 53 4.66 -7.57 8.17
N SER A 54 4.53 -8.16 6.98
CA SER A 54 4.92 -7.53 5.71
C SER A 54 3.71 -7.33 4.79
N ILE A 55 2.97 -8.39 4.49
CA ILE A 55 1.80 -8.33 3.63
C ILE A 55 0.70 -9.14 4.28
N LEU A 56 -0.36 -8.44 4.68
CA LEU A 56 -1.49 -9.03 5.38
C LEU A 56 -2.70 -9.15 4.46
N ALA A 57 -3.28 -10.35 4.42
CA ALA A 57 -4.55 -10.56 3.77
C ALA A 57 -5.37 -11.65 4.47
N THR A 58 -6.68 -11.63 4.23
CA THR A 58 -7.58 -12.71 4.67
C THR A 58 -7.28 -14.00 3.91
N ARG A 59 -7.68 -15.14 4.48
CA ARG A 59 -7.60 -16.45 3.81
C ARG A 59 -8.24 -16.42 2.41
N LYS A 60 -9.37 -15.73 2.26
CA LYS A 60 -10.10 -15.63 0.98
C LYS A 60 -9.29 -14.84 -0.05
N GLN A 61 -8.63 -13.75 0.35
CA GLN A 61 -7.78 -12.96 -0.54
C GLN A 61 -6.56 -13.75 -0.99
N TRP A 62 -5.90 -14.47 -0.09
CA TRP A 62 -4.78 -15.35 -0.46
C TRP A 62 -5.21 -16.42 -1.46
N ALA A 63 -6.33 -17.10 -1.19
CA ALA A 63 -6.86 -18.12 -2.10
C ALA A 63 -7.19 -17.55 -3.49
N ALA A 64 -7.74 -16.33 -3.56
CA ALA A 64 -8.07 -15.67 -4.82
C ALA A 64 -6.84 -15.38 -5.70
N ILE A 65 -5.65 -15.22 -5.11
CA ILE A 65 -4.41 -14.99 -5.85
C ILE A 65 -3.52 -16.25 -5.95
N GLY A 66 -4.08 -17.42 -5.66
CA GLY A 66 -3.40 -18.71 -5.84
C GLY A 66 -2.43 -19.07 -4.71
N ARG A 67 -2.66 -18.55 -3.50
CA ARG A 67 -1.89 -18.90 -2.29
C ARG A 67 -2.78 -19.50 -1.20
N ASN A 68 -2.25 -20.45 -0.46
CA ASN A 68 -2.93 -21.14 0.64
C ASN A 68 -2.16 -20.94 1.93
N LEU A 69 -2.87 -20.90 3.06
CA LEU A 69 -2.23 -20.82 4.37
C LEU A 69 -1.50 -22.12 4.70
N ILE A 70 -0.35 -22.00 5.35
CA ILE A 70 0.34 -23.15 5.95
C ILE A 70 -0.49 -23.73 7.11
N PRO A 71 -0.29 -25.02 7.45
CA PRO A 71 -0.86 -25.59 8.67
C PRO A 71 -0.46 -24.76 9.90
N ARG A 72 -1.42 -24.51 10.79
CA ARG A 72 -1.23 -23.74 12.04
C ARG A 72 -0.80 -22.27 11.85
N ALA A 73 -1.09 -21.66 10.71
CA ALA A 73 -0.92 -20.21 10.52
C ALA A 73 -1.62 -19.42 11.64
N LYS A 74 -0.89 -18.50 12.27
CA LYS A 74 -1.35 -17.63 13.35
C LYS A 74 -1.93 -16.36 12.73
N GLY A 75 -3.24 -16.20 12.85
CA GLY A 75 -3.94 -15.01 12.37
C GLY A 75 -3.75 -13.83 13.30
N VAL A 76 -3.57 -12.64 12.73
CA VAL A 76 -3.62 -11.36 13.41
C VAL A 76 -5.08 -10.90 13.45
N ALA A 77 -5.61 -10.70 14.65
CA ALA A 77 -7.01 -10.34 14.83
C ALA A 77 -7.26 -8.85 14.52
N VAL A 78 -8.27 -8.57 13.71
CA VAL A 78 -8.69 -7.21 13.35
C VAL A 78 -10.21 -7.05 13.52
N CYS A 79 -10.66 -5.82 13.60
CA CYS A 79 -12.06 -5.45 13.73
C CYS A 79 -12.65 -5.03 12.39
N VAL A 80 -13.75 -5.68 11.98
CA VAL A 80 -14.45 -5.36 10.73
C VAL A 80 -15.91 -5.07 11.03
N TYR A 81 -16.38 -3.91 10.57
CA TYR A 81 -17.78 -3.54 10.67
C TYR A 81 -18.57 -4.13 9.49
N ARG A 82 -19.50 -5.03 9.76
CA ARG A 82 -20.38 -5.64 8.75
C ARG A 82 -21.81 -5.70 9.26
N ASN A 83 -22.79 -5.34 8.44
CA ASN A 83 -24.21 -5.42 8.77
C ASN A 83 -24.57 -4.77 10.12
N ALA A 84 -24.05 -3.56 10.36
CA ALA A 84 -24.20 -2.83 11.61
C ALA A 84 -23.68 -3.55 12.87
N LYS A 85 -22.76 -4.50 12.70
CA LYS A 85 -22.12 -5.24 13.81
C LYS A 85 -20.61 -5.22 13.66
N LEU A 86 -19.94 -4.97 14.79
CA LEU A 86 -18.49 -5.14 14.89
C LEU A 86 -18.18 -6.64 14.99
N THR A 87 -17.38 -7.14 14.06
CA THR A 87 -16.98 -8.54 14.00
C THR A 87 -15.46 -8.66 13.98
N LEU A 88 -14.97 -9.81 14.44
CA LEU A 88 -13.57 -10.19 14.36
C LEU A 88 -13.29 -10.83 13.01
N ASP A 89 -12.23 -10.37 12.34
CA ASP A 89 -11.64 -11.03 11.18
C ASP A 89 -10.16 -11.33 11.47
N TYR A 90 -9.55 -12.19 10.65
CA TYR A 90 -8.16 -12.59 10.82
C TYR A 90 -7.38 -12.38 9.53
N LEU A 91 -6.28 -11.63 9.66
CA LEU A 91 -5.30 -11.44 8.60
C LEU A 91 -4.14 -12.39 8.82
N PHE A 92 -3.51 -12.81 7.73
CA PHE A 92 -2.37 -13.71 7.74
C PHE A 92 -1.27 -13.10 6.89
N ASP A 93 -0.04 -13.17 7.42
CA ASP A 93 1.13 -12.68 6.71
C ASP A 93 1.49 -13.59 5.53
N VAL A 94 2.09 -13.01 4.47
CA VAL A 94 2.55 -13.75 3.29
C VAL A 94 3.56 -14.85 3.63
N SER A 95 4.40 -14.66 4.66
CA SER A 95 5.32 -15.70 5.15
C SER A 95 4.60 -16.96 5.63
N GLN A 96 3.32 -16.85 6.00
CA GLN A 96 2.48 -17.94 6.45
C GLN A 96 1.64 -18.56 5.32
N THR A 97 2.05 -18.37 4.07
CA THR A 97 1.36 -18.91 2.89
C THR A 97 2.31 -19.64 1.95
N THR A 98 1.77 -20.58 1.19
CA THR A 98 2.45 -21.30 0.10
C THR A 98 1.63 -21.21 -1.18
N GLY A 99 2.25 -21.44 -2.34
CA GLY A 99 1.60 -21.37 -3.65
C GLY A 99 2.31 -20.40 -4.59
N LYS A 100 1.54 -19.71 -5.43
CA LYS A 100 2.07 -18.79 -6.44
C LYS A 100 2.99 -17.74 -5.81
N GLU A 101 4.21 -17.62 -6.32
CA GLU A 101 5.18 -16.62 -5.85
C GLU A 101 4.62 -15.20 -6.02
N ILE A 102 4.88 -14.34 -5.03
CA ILE A 102 4.48 -12.93 -5.04
C ILE A 102 5.74 -12.13 -4.92
N HIS A 103 5.98 -11.26 -5.89
CA HIS A 103 6.97 -10.20 -5.77
C HIS A 103 6.22 -8.93 -5.37
N PRO A 104 6.47 -8.36 -4.18
CA PRO A 104 5.77 -7.17 -3.67
C PRO A 104 5.87 -5.95 -4.60
N THR A 105 6.87 -5.93 -5.48
CA THR A 105 7.13 -4.90 -6.49
C THR A 105 6.48 -5.16 -7.85
N ASP A 106 5.79 -6.29 -8.05
CA ASP A 106 5.08 -6.61 -9.30
C ASP A 106 3.70 -5.94 -9.34
N TRP A 107 3.62 -4.69 -8.91
CA TRP A 107 2.40 -3.90 -9.07
C TRP A 107 2.17 -3.67 -10.57
N GLN A 108 1.22 -4.41 -11.13
CA GLN A 108 0.72 -4.17 -12.48
C GLN A 108 -0.59 -3.41 -12.39
N LEU A 109 -0.74 -2.38 -13.22
CA LEU A 109 -2.03 -1.72 -13.42
C LEU A 109 -3.01 -2.73 -14.01
N SER A 110 -4.23 -2.81 -13.45
CA SER A 110 -5.31 -3.56 -14.10
C SER A 110 -5.69 -2.89 -15.42
N ASP A 111 -6.35 -3.62 -16.31
CA ASP A 111 -6.74 -3.05 -17.60
C ASP A 111 -7.79 -1.93 -17.45
N GLU A 112 -8.65 -2.01 -16.43
CA GLU A 112 -9.56 -0.92 -16.06
C GLU A 112 -8.80 0.32 -15.59
N MET A 113 -7.76 0.14 -14.77
CA MET A 113 -6.91 1.25 -14.31
C MET A 113 -6.14 1.87 -15.47
N LYS A 114 -5.56 1.05 -16.36
CA LYS A 114 -4.88 1.53 -17.57
C LYS A 114 -5.84 2.36 -18.43
N LYS A 115 -7.08 1.89 -18.63
CA LYS A 115 -8.09 2.60 -19.41
C LYS A 115 -8.45 3.95 -18.77
N ALA A 116 -8.76 3.97 -17.47
CA ALA A 116 -9.10 5.20 -16.76
C ALA A 116 -7.96 6.23 -16.78
N LEU A 117 -6.71 5.77 -16.59
CA LEU A 117 -5.53 6.62 -16.70
C LEU A 117 -5.34 7.15 -18.12
N THR A 118 -5.51 6.31 -19.14
CA THR A 118 -5.39 6.71 -20.55
C THR A 118 -6.41 7.79 -20.92
N GLU A 119 -7.67 7.61 -20.50
CA GLU A 119 -8.74 8.59 -20.72
C GLU A 119 -8.42 9.93 -20.05
N ARG A 120 -7.94 9.89 -18.81
CA ARG A 120 -7.56 11.10 -18.06
C ARG A 120 -6.36 11.82 -18.68
N LEU A 121 -5.32 11.09 -19.07
CA LEU A 121 -4.13 11.66 -19.72
C LEU A 121 -4.49 12.26 -21.08
N SER A 122 -5.28 11.55 -21.88
CA SER A 122 -5.71 12.04 -23.20
C SER A 122 -6.56 13.31 -23.07
N TYR A 123 -7.42 13.38 -22.05
CA TYR A 123 -8.18 14.60 -21.77
C TYR A 123 -7.30 15.77 -21.33
N ALA A 124 -6.36 15.53 -20.41
CA ALA A 124 -5.52 16.58 -19.84
C ALA A 124 -4.55 17.21 -20.85
N HIS A 125 -3.99 16.39 -21.75
CA HIS A 125 -2.98 16.79 -22.73
C HIS A 125 -3.54 16.91 -24.16
N GLY A 126 -4.85 16.70 -24.36
CA GLY A 126 -5.48 16.76 -25.68
C GLY A 126 -5.01 15.69 -26.67
N PHE A 127 -4.55 14.53 -26.18
CA PHE A 127 -4.06 13.47 -27.04
C PHE A 127 -5.19 12.75 -27.80
N PRO A 128 -4.94 12.26 -29.03
CA PRO A 128 -5.89 11.41 -29.73
C PRO A 128 -6.09 10.08 -28.99
N LYS A 129 -7.19 9.38 -29.31
CA LYS A 129 -7.46 8.05 -28.74
C LYS A 129 -6.33 7.09 -29.08
N GLN A 130 -5.67 6.56 -28.06
CA GLN A 130 -4.47 5.74 -28.17
C GLN A 130 -4.37 4.76 -27.00
N ASP A 131 -3.44 3.82 -27.09
CA ASP A 131 -3.20 2.86 -26.02
C ASP A 131 -2.44 3.47 -24.84
N PHE A 132 -2.54 2.86 -23.66
CA PHE A 132 -1.92 3.37 -22.42
C PHE A 132 -0.41 3.63 -22.58
N SER A 133 0.33 2.70 -23.19
CA SER A 133 1.78 2.86 -23.41
C SER A 133 2.09 4.04 -24.35
N GLN A 134 1.24 4.27 -25.35
CA GLN A 134 1.39 5.40 -26.28
C GLN A 134 1.08 6.73 -25.58
N ALA A 135 0.07 6.76 -24.71
CA ALA A 135 -0.23 7.95 -23.90
C ALA A 135 0.90 8.33 -22.96
N LEU A 136 1.54 7.35 -22.32
CA LEU A 136 2.73 7.60 -21.49
C LEU A 136 3.89 8.15 -22.31
N TYR A 137 4.13 7.59 -23.50
CA TYR A 137 5.19 8.07 -24.39
C TYR A 137 4.93 9.50 -24.87
N ALA A 138 3.69 9.81 -25.27
CA ALA A 138 3.29 11.15 -25.68
C ALA A 138 3.51 12.18 -24.57
N MET A 139 3.09 11.86 -23.34
CA MET A 139 3.31 12.71 -22.16
C MET A 139 4.79 12.93 -21.87
N ALA A 140 5.61 11.88 -21.92
CA ALA A 140 7.05 11.99 -21.72
C ALA A 140 7.70 12.86 -22.81
N SER A 141 7.31 12.68 -24.07
CA SER A 141 7.82 13.45 -25.20
C SER A 141 7.44 14.93 -25.09
N GLU A 142 6.20 15.25 -24.70
CA GLU A 142 5.75 16.62 -24.48
C GLU A 142 6.53 17.28 -23.34
N SER A 143 6.63 16.61 -22.19
CA SER A 143 7.38 17.13 -21.05
C SER A 143 8.86 17.37 -21.37
N VAL A 144 9.50 16.46 -22.12
CA VAL A 144 10.88 16.66 -22.58
C VAL A 144 10.97 17.85 -23.53
N ALA A 145 10.06 17.99 -24.48
CA ALA A 145 10.06 19.11 -25.43
C ALA A 145 9.87 20.47 -24.74
N GLU A 146 8.98 20.55 -23.76
CA GLU A 146 8.74 21.77 -22.96
C GLU A 146 9.96 22.18 -22.14
N ASN A 147 10.70 21.21 -21.60
CA ASN A 147 11.82 21.46 -20.70
C ASN A 147 13.20 21.41 -21.39
N TYR A 148 13.26 21.01 -22.66
CA TYR A 148 14.51 20.78 -23.40
C TYR A 148 15.48 21.96 -23.35
N ASN A 149 14.96 23.17 -23.62
CA ASN A 149 15.78 24.38 -23.62
C ASN A 149 16.31 24.74 -22.24
N HIS A 150 15.54 24.46 -21.18
CA HIS A 150 15.96 24.69 -19.81
C HIS A 150 17.12 23.75 -19.43
N PHE A 151 17.00 22.45 -19.74
CA PHE A 151 18.08 21.48 -19.52
C PHE A 151 19.37 21.85 -20.28
N LEU A 152 19.26 22.35 -21.51
CA LEU A 152 20.42 22.82 -22.28
C LEU A 152 21.08 24.06 -21.67
N GLN A 153 20.33 24.93 -20.99
CA GLN A 153 20.88 26.11 -20.32
C GLN A 153 21.65 25.73 -19.06
N GLU A 154 21.14 24.79 -18.26
CA GLU A 154 21.83 24.29 -17.06
C GLU A 154 23.17 23.63 -17.43
N LEU A 155 23.20 22.77 -18.46
CA LEU A 155 24.44 22.13 -18.93
C LEU A 155 25.51 23.14 -19.39
N LYS A 156 25.11 24.27 -19.98
CA LYS A 156 26.04 25.34 -20.38
C LYS A 156 26.59 26.12 -19.20
N GLN A 157 25.86 26.20 -18.10
CA GLN A 157 26.32 26.90 -16.89
C GLN A 157 27.33 26.05 -16.11
N GLU A 158 27.16 24.73 -16.08
CA GLU A 158 28.13 23.82 -15.44
C GLU A 158 29.45 23.70 -16.19
N THR A 159 29.46 23.94 -17.51
CA THR A 159 30.66 23.82 -18.35
C THR A 159 31.50 25.09 -18.45
N ASN A 160 31.09 26.19 -17.81
CA ASN A 160 31.92 27.39 -17.61
C ASN A 160 32.50 27.39 -16.20
N PRO A 161 33.67 26.75 -15.96
CA PRO A 161 34.40 26.99 -14.72
C PRO A 161 34.87 28.45 -14.67
N CYS A 162 34.78 29.06 -13.47
CA CYS A 162 35.34 30.38 -13.17
C CYS A 162 36.79 30.55 -13.63
#